data_AF-A0A832HD95-F1
#
_entry.id   AF-A0A832HD95-F1
#
_cell.length_a   1.000
_cell.length_b   1.000
_cell.length_c   1.000
_cell.angle_alpha   90.00
_cell.angle_beta   90.00
_cell.angle_gamma   90.00
#
_symmetry.space_group_name_H-M   'P 1'
#
loop_
_entity.id
_entity.type
_entity.pdbx_description
1 polymer ?
#
loop_
_entity_poly.entity_id
_entity_poly.type
_entity_poly.pdbx_seq_one_letter_code
_entity_poly.pdbx_strand_id
1 'polypeptide(L)'
;MGLDLLPEDIRNKYEIHEWKHALAVLKGDFPQEFDEIIGVLRQFQLRKSHVGIPGGNITPISQFFNRSFAAVGWREKSFDTKIVVDAHELVSPTHLVDCFKNRVALEIEWSNKDPFFDRDLNNFRLLFELRAVSVGVIITKSNRLIQTLRALGIFSKYGMTTTWMSKLLPRIEGGGGGGCPVVVFGITPDNYVDDITDADLRDVNEVVKAIKRLPKAKRAAPRRVVTQLLADGAPAAQIIRDAQAAIEIARQAPAPPVAAEDAADEEDDEG
;
A
#
# COMPACT_ATOMS: atom_id res chain seq x y z
N MET A 1 15.62 -21.94 -7.94
CA MET A 1 16.99 -21.58 -7.53
C MET A 1 17.08 -20.23 -6.82
N GLY A 2 16.45 -19.16 -7.30
CA GLY A 2 16.39 -17.88 -6.57
C GLY A 2 15.22 -17.73 -5.60
N LEU A 3 14.02 -18.17 -6.00
CA LEU A 3 12.85 -18.21 -5.10
C LEU A 3 13.04 -19.14 -3.90
N ASP A 4 13.87 -20.18 -4.01
CA ASP A 4 14.17 -21.12 -2.91
C ASP A 4 14.90 -20.46 -1.73
N LEU A 5 15.41 -19.24 -1.93
CA LEU A 5 15.94 -18.43 -0.84
C LEU A 5 14.85 -17.99 0.13
N LEU A 6 13.59 -17.92 -0.33
CA LEU A 6 12.43 -17.58 0.47
C LEU A 6 11.87 -18.81 1.20
N PRO A 7 11.45 -18.66 2.47
CA PRO A 7 10.74 -19.68 3.21
C PRO A 7 9.50 -20.20 2.49
N GLU A 8 9.20 -21.48 2.66
CA GLU A 8 8.07 -22.15 2.00
C GLU A 8 6.73 -21.50 2.32
N ASP A 9 6.52 -21.07 3.57
CA ASP A 9 5.29 -20.42 3.99
C ASP A 9 5.03 -19.09 3.26
N ILE A 10 6.08 -18.35 2.90
CA ILE A 10 5.97 -17.15 2.07
C ILE A 10 5.65 -17.53 0.63
N ARG A 11 6.34 -18.55 0.07
CA ARG A 11 6.09 -19.03 -1.30
C ARG A 11 4.68 -19.56 -1.51
N ASN A 12 4.07 -20.12 -0.46
CA ASN A 12 2.70 -20.63 -0.53
C ASN A 12 1.66 -19.52 -0.43
N LYS A 13 1.98 -18.38 0.23
CA LYS A 13 1.06 -17.26 0.44
C LYS A 13 1.14 -16.16 -0.62
N TYR A 14 2.23 -16.08 -1.37
CA TYR A 14 2.47 -14.98 -2.29
C TYR A 14 2.76 -15.48 -3.71
N GLU A 15 2.22 -14.76 -4.69
CA GLU A 15 2.71 -14.84 -6.06
C GLU A 15 4.00 -14.03 -6.16
N ILE A 16 5.13 -14.71 -6.37
CA ILE A 16 6.44 -14.08 -6.29
C ILE A 16 7.14 -14.17 -7.64
N HIS A 17 7.69 -13.04 -8.07
CA HIS A 17 8.55 -12.97 -9.24
C HIS A 17 9.79 -12.14 -8.90
N GLU A 18 10.93 -12.51 -9.45
CA GLU A 18 12.17 -11.73 -9.31
C GLU A 18 12.87 -11.54 -10.65
N TRP A 19 13.64 -10.47 -10.75
CA TRP A 19 14.47 -10.14 -11.90
C TRP A 19 15.87 -9.77 -11.43
N LYS A 20 16.86 -10.15 -12.24
CA LYS A 20 18.28 -9.81 -12.05
C LYS A 20 18.82 -10.24 -10.68
N HIS A 21 18.40 -11.42 -10.24
CA HIS A 21 18.85 -12.03 -8.98
C HIS A 21 18.57 -11.16 -7.75
N ALA A 22 17.47 -10.41 -7.75
CA ALA A 22 17.08 -9.51 -6.67
C ALA A 22 17.09 -10.21 -5.30
N LEU A 23 16.60 -11.45 -5.21
CA LEU A 23 16.60 -12.19 -3.95
C LEU A 23 18.00 -12.59 -3.49
N ALA A 24 18.91 -12.89 -4.42
CA ALA A 24 20.29 -13.21 -4.10
C ALA A 24 21.04 -11.96 -3.58
N VAL A 25 20.85 -10.81 -4.23
CA VAL A 25 21.41 -9.52 -3.78
C VAL A 25 20.83 -9.14 -2.42
N LEU A 26 19.51 -9.23 -2.26
CA LEU A 26 18.82 -8.89 -1.02
C LEU A 26 19.30 -9.78 0.14
N LYS A 27 19.37 -11.10 -0.04
CA LYS A 27 19.81 -12.02 1.02
C LYS A 27 21.32 -11.94 1.30
N GLY A 28 22.14 -11.68 0.28
CA GLY A 28 23.60 -11.64 0.42
C GLY A 28 24.09 -10.35 1.07
N ASP A 29 23.67 -9.20 0.55
CA ASP A 29 24.20 -7.90 0.94
C ASP A 29 23.30 -7.16 1.95
N PHE A 30 22.01 -7.53 2.01
CA PHE A 30 21.00 -6.89 2.87
C PHE A 30 20.20 -7.93 3.71
N PRO A 31 20.88 -8.86 4.41
CA PRO A 31 20.22 -9.98 5.09
C PRO A 31 19.22 -9.51 6.17
N GLN A 32 19.48 -8.39 6.82
CA GLN A 32 18.56 -7.83 7.81
C GLN A 32 17.25 -7.35 7.15
N GLU A 33 17.36 -6.60 6.05
CA GLU A 33 16.19 -6.15 5.28
C GLU A 33 15.40 -7.33 4.71
N PHE A 34 16.10 -8.37 4.23
CA PHE A 34 15.49 -9.61 3.76
C PHE A 34 14.62 -10.27 4.86
N ASP A 35 15.19 -10.46 6.05
CA ASP A 35 14.49 -11.09 7.17
C ASP A 35 13.33 -10.22 7.68
N GLU A 36 13.48 -8.89 7.70
CA GLU A 36 12.42 -7.95 8.07
C GLU A 36 11.26 -7.97 7.08
N ILE A 37 11.53 -7.95 5.77
CA ILE A 37 10.50 -8.07 4.73
C ILE A 37 9.73 -9.39 4.91
N ILE A 38 10.42 -10.50 5.09
CA ILE A 38 9.79 -11.80 5.34
C ILE A 38 8.97 -11.78 6.63
N GLY A 39 9.49 -11.17 7.70
CA GLY A 39 8.78 -11.02 8.96
C GLY A 39 7.47 -10.27 8.82
N VAL A 40 7.49 -9.14 8.11
CA VAL A 40 6.29 -8.32 7.84
C VAL A 40 5.30 -9.08 6.95
N LEU A 41 5.76 -9.70 5.86
CA LEU A 41 4.91 -10.50 4.98
C LEU A 41 4.27 -11.68 5.72
N ARG A 42 5.01 -12.35 6.62
CA ARG A 42 4.48 -13.46 7.42
C ARG A 42 3.35 -13.05 8.36
N GLN A 43 3.42 -11.83 8.91
CA GLN A 43 2.42 -11.27 9.82
C GLN A 43 1.18 -10.76 9.10
N PHE A 44 1.29 -10.43 7.81
CA PHE A 44 0.18 -9.88 7.05
C PHE A 44 -0.96 -10.88 6.87
N GLN A 45 -2.19 -10.38 6.97
CA GLN A 45 -3.41 -11.09 6.63
C GLN A 45 -4.35 -10.15 5.88
N LEU A 46 -4.90 -10.62 4.76
CA LEU A 46 -5.92 -9.90 4.02
C LEU A 46 -7.29 -10.15 4.65
N ARG A 47 -7.66 -9.33 5.62
CA ARG A 47 -8.91 -9.47 6.36
C ARG A 47 -10.13 -9.02 5.56
N LYS A 48 -11.26 -9.71 5.70
CA LYS A 48 -12.54 -9.30 5.12
C LYS A 48 -12.94 -7.91 5.58
N SER A 49 -12.71 -7.58 6.85
CA SER A 49 -12.95 -6.25 7.40
C SER A 49 -12.12 -5.16 6.69
N HIS A 50 -10.88 -5.46 6.28
CA HIS A 50 -9.99 -4.50 5.60
C HIS A 50 -10.44 -4.17 4.18
N VAL A 51 -11.02 -5.14 3.47
CA VAL A 51 -11.45 -4.98 2.08
C VAL A 51 -12.91 -4.54 1.97
N GLY A 52 -13.75 -5.03 2.88
CA GLY A 52 -15.21 -4.84 2.88
C GLY A 52 -15.68 -3.50 3.42
N ILE A 53 -14.87 -2.81 4.23
CA ILE A 53 -15.21 -1.49 4.75
C ILE A 53 -14.62 -0.41 3.83
N PRO A 54 -15.42 0.56 3.33
CA PRO A 54 -14.91 1.68 2.56
C PRO A 54 -13.90 2.51 3.37
N GLY A 55 -12.73 2.77 2.78
CA GLY A 55 -11.65 3.52 3.42
C GLY A 55 -11.68 5.03 3.12
N GLY A 56 -10.77 5.75 3.78
CA GLY A 56 -10.31 7.10 3.37
C GLY A 56 -9.10 7.00 2.43
N ASN A 57 -8.32 8.08 2.32
CA ASN A 57 -7.18 8.17 1.38
C ASN A 57 -6.12 7.06 1.57
N ILE A 58 -5.96 6.54 2.79
CA ILE A 58 -5.03 5.42 3.08
C ILE A 58 -5.84 4.23 3.59
N THR A 59 -5.63 3.07 2.97
CA THR A 59 -6.35 1.83 3.30
C THR A 59 -5.77 1.15 4.56
N PRO A 60 -6.56 0.34 5.32
CA PRO A 60 -6.02 -0.44 6.43
C PRO A 60 -4.83 -1.33 6.05
N ILE A 61 -4.80 -1.80 4.80
CA ILE A 61 -3.74 -2.65 4.25
C ILE A 61 -2.45 -1.85 4.09
N SER A 62 -2.50 -0.68 3.44
CA SER A 62 -1.35 0.22 3.32
C SER A 62 -0.84 0.65 4.70
N GLN A 63 -1.75 0.96 5.64
CA GLN A 63 -1.34 1.33 7.00
C GLN A 63 -0.67 0.18 7.76
N PHE A 64 -1.11 -1.06 7.58
CA PHE A 64 -0.45 -2.22 8.17
C PHE A 64 1.01 -2.28 7.73
N PHE A 65 1.29 -2.20 6.43
CA PHE A 65 2.65 -2.28 5.91
C PHE A 65 3.48 -1.09 6.39
N ASN A 66 2.97 0.14 6.25
CA ASN A 66 3.69 1.34 6.70
C ASN A 66 4.08 1.25 8.17
N ARG A 67 3.16 0.84 9.05
CA ARG A 67 3.46 0.68 10.49
C ARG A 67 4.44 -0.46 10.76
N SER A 68 4.26 -1.61 10.11
CA SER A 68 5.10 -2.79 10.36
C SER A 68 6.54 -2.55 9.92
N PHE A 69 6.74 -1.91 8.77
CA PHE A 69 8.05 -1.51 8.29
C PHE A 69 8.67 -0.38 9.12
N ALA A 70 7.88 0.63 9.50
CA ALA A 70 8.36 1.70 10.38
C ALA A 70 8.82 1.17 11.75
N ALA A 71 8.12 0.16 12.31
CA ALA A 71 8.47 -0.46 13.59
C ALA A 71 9.84 -1.16 13.57
N VAL A 72 10.30 -1.60 12.39
CA VAL A 72 11.63 -2.20 12.18
C VAL A 72 12.61 -1.25 11.48
N GLY A 73 12.30 0.06 11.51
CA GLY A 73 13.24 1.14 11.19
C GLY A 73 13.28 1.58 9.72
N TRP A 74 12.35 1.09 8.87
CA TRP A 74 12.18 1.61 7.51
C TRP A 74 11.51 2.98 7.55
N ARG A 75 11.83 3.84 6.60
CA ARG A 75 11.29 5.21 6.55
C ARG A 75 10.95 5.60 5.13
N GLU A 76 9.93 6.42 4.98
CA GLU A 76 9.70 7.16 3.73
C GLU A 76 10.94 8.00 3.40
N LYS A 77 11.33 8.02 2.12
CA LYS A 77 12.52 8.78 1.69
C LYS A 77 12.36 9.41 0.33
N SER A 78 12.53 10.73 0.27
CA SER A 78 12.75 11.46 -0.97
C SER A 78 14.25 11.56 -1.27
N PHE A 79 14.58 11.62 -2.57
CA PHE A 79 15.95 11.80 -3.02
C PHE A 79 16.03 13.07 -3.85
N ASP A 80 16.78 14.06 -3.37
CA ASP A 80 17.13 15.21 -4.20
C ASP A 80 18.24 14.78 -5.18
N THR A 81 17.91 14.76 -6.47
CA THR A 81 18.84 14.30 -7.51
C THR A 81 19.02 15.35 -8.58
N LYS A 82 20.27 15.53 -8.99
CA LYS A 82 20.69 16.48 -10.01
C LYS A 82 21.60 15.81 -11.01
N ILE A 83 21.38 16.11 -12.29
CA ILE A 83 22.29 15.75 -13.37
C ILE A 83 23.07 17.02 -13.73
N VAL A 84 24.38 16.96 -13.63
CA VAL A 84 25.27 18.09 -13.96
C VAL A 84 25.99 17.78 -15.25
N VAL A 85 25.78 18.60 -16.28
CA VAL A 85 26.51 18.55 -17.55
C VAL A 85 27.27 19.85 -17.69
N ASP A 86 28.60 19.76 -17.71
CA ASP A 86 29.52 20.90 -17.58
C ASP A 86 29.20 21.74 -16.32
N ALA A 87 28.63 22.92 -16.49
CA ALA A 87 28.22 23.82 -15.40
C ALA A 87 26.69 23.97 -15.29
N HIS A 88 25.92 23.21 -16.06
CA HIS A 88 24.45 23.26 -16.06
C HIS A 88 23.87 22.15 -15.20
N GLU A 89 23.21 22.53 -14.12
CA GLU A 89 22.44 21.62 -13.28
C GLU A 89 21.03 21.45 -13.82
N LEU A 90 20.61 20.19 -14.00
CA LEU A 90 19.24 19.81 -14.30
C LEU A 90 18.70 19.01 -13.11
N VAL A 91 17.60 19.48 -12.52
CA VAL A 91 16.90 18.72 -11.48
C VAL A 91 16.28 17.49 -12.12
N SER A 92 16.62 16.32 -11.61
CA SER A 92 15.98 15.06 -12.01
C SER A 92 14.93 14.72 -10.95
N PRO A 93 13.63 14.80 -11.29
CA PRO A 93 12.58 14.53 -10.32
C PRO A 93 12.59 13.05 -9.94
N THR A 94 12.60 12.78 -8.63
CA THR A 94 12.36 11.45 -8.08
C THR A 94 10.99 11.41 -7.41
N HIS A 95 10.50 10.20 -7.19
CA HIS A 95 9.31 9.98 -6.38
C HIS A 95 9.70 9.54 -4.98
N LEU A 96 8.85 9.89 -4.01
CA LEU A 96 8.95 9.42 -2.64
C LEU A 96 8.91 7.89 -2.65
N VAL A 97 9.89 7.25 -2.02
CA VAL A 97 9.88 5.82 -1.76
C VAL A 97 9.10 5.57 -0.47
N ASP A 98 8.08 4.73 -0.51
CA ASP A 98 7.21 4.44 0.65
C ASP A 98 8.02 3.90 1.85
N CYS A 99 8.88 2.91 1.60
CA CYS A 99 9.70 2.26 2.63
C CYS A 99 11.13 2.13 2.12
N PHE A 100 12.05 2.88 2.73
CA PHE A 100 13.47 2.82 2.42
C PHE A 100 14.29 2.43 3.65
N LYS A 101 15.25 1.53 3.44
CA LYS A 101 16.28 1.19 4.43
C LYS A 101 17.58 0.81 3.73
N ASN A 102 18.68 1.41 4.18
CA ASN A 102 20.02 1.25 3.61
C ASN A 102 20.08 1.51 2.10
N ARG A 103 19.94 0.48 1.26
CA ARG A 103 19.88 0.61 -0.21
C ARG A 103 18.74 -0.22 -0.81
N VAL A 104 17.75 -0.57 -0.01
CA VAL A 104 16.55 -1.30 -0.44
C VAL A 104 15.38 -0.32 -0.46
N ALA A 105 14.73 -0.19 -1.61
CA ALA A 105 13.54 0.61 -1.81
C ALA A 105 12.32 -0.29 -1.96
N LEU A 106 11.27 -0.06 -1.19
CA LEU A 106 10.06 -0.87 -1.16
C LEU A 106 8.83 0.03 -1.36
N GLU A 107 7.98 -0.36 -2.32
CA GLU A 107 6.73 0.34 -2.66
C GLU A 107 5.51 -0.54 -2.36
N ILE A 108 4.46 0.05 -1.79
CA ILE A 108 3.24 -0.65 -1.38
C ILE A 108 2.10 -0.23 -2.31
N GLU A 109 1.84 -1.05 -3.32
CA GLU A 109 0.88 -0.72 -4.37
C GLU A 109 -0.46 -1.42 -4.16
N TRP A 110 -1.39 -0.71 -3.50
CA TRP A 110 -2.74 -1.18 -3.20
C TRP A 110 -3.84 -0.25 -3.76
N SER A 111 -4.27 -0.59 -4.98
CA SER A 111 -5.52 -0.10 -5.59
C SER A 111 -5.49 1.34 -6.11
N ASN A 112 -4.29 1.90 -6.24
CA ASN A 112 -4.03 3.10 -7.00
C ASN A 112 -4.36 2.88 -8.50
N LYS A 113 -4.82 3.93 -9.19
CA LYS A 113 -5.02 3.95 -10.65
C LYS A 113 -3.74 4.42 -11.33
N ASP A 114 -3.47 3.99 -12.58
CA ASP A 114 -2.27 4.35 -13.37
C ASP A 114 -1.89 5.86 -13.30
N PRO A 115 -0.58 6.22 -13.38
CA PRO A 115 0.59 5.43 -13.82
C PRO A 115 1.58 5.03 -12.69
N PHE A 116 1.11 4.42 -11.60
CA PHE A 116 1.94 4.19 -10.40
C PHE A 116 3.08 3.18 -10.65
N PHE A 117 2.84 2.05 -11.32
CA PHE A 117 3.94 1.10 -11.60
C PHE A 117 5.04 1.67 -12.50
N ASP A 118 4.67 2.44 -13.52
CA ASP A 118 5.67 3.05 -14.42
C ASP A 118 6.54 4.05 -13.66
N ARG A 119 5.91 4.82 -12.76
CA ARG A 119 6.56 5.77 -11.86
C ARG A 119 7.54 5.08 -10.91
N ASP A 120 7.10 4.02 -10.23
CA ASP A 120 7.88 3.32 -9.22
C ASP A 120 9.06 2.57 -9.86
N LEU A 121 8.82 1.88 -10.97
CA LEU A 121 9.88 1.17 -11.72
C LEU A 121 10.91 2.15 -12.29
N ASN A 122 10.48 3.29 -12.82
CA ASN A 122 11.39 4.32 -13.28
C ASN A 122 12.20 4.94 -12.12
N ASN A 123 11.57 5.11 -10.94
CA ASN A 123 12.25 5.57 -9.73
C ASN A 123 13.34 4.58 -9.30
N PHE A 124 13.03 3.28 -9.27
CA PHE A 124 14.01 2.23 -9.01
C PHE A 124 15.17 2.23 -10.01
N ARG A 125 14.88 2.39 -11.31
CA ARG A 125 15.89 2.50 -12.36
C ARG A 125 16.87 3.64 -12.07
N LEU A 126 16.33 4.85 -11.89
CA LEU A 126 17.14 6.06 -11.68
C LEU A 126 17.98 5.95 -10.40
N LEU A 127 17.37 5.57 -9.28
CA LEU A 127 18.06 5.45 -8.00
C LEU A 127 19.13 4.35 -8.01
N PHE A 128 18.92 3.29 -8.79
CA PHE A 128 19.93 2.25 -8.99
C PHE A 128 21.12 2.75 -9.81
N GLU A 129 20.89 3.46 -10.92
CA GLU A 129 21.95 4.06 -11.74
C GLU A 129 22.78 5.07 -10.94
N LEU A 130 22.14 5.83 -10.05
CA LEU A 130 22.79 6.76 -9.11
C LEU A 130 23.46 6.06 -7.92
N ARG A 131 23.38 4.72 -7.82
CA ARG A 131 23.90 3.90 -6.72
C ARG A 131 23.27 4.22 -5.35
N ALA A 132 22.10 4.85 -5.33
CA ALA A 132 21.33 5.11 -4.11
C ALA A 132 20.53 3.86 -3.67
N VAL A 133 20.05 3.07 -4.64
CA VAL A 133 19.34 1.81 -4.43
C VAL A 133 20.16 0.66 -5.02
N SER A 134 20.00 -0.53 -4.46
CA SER A 134 20.56 -1.79 -4.95
C SER A 134 19.48 -2.80 -5.31
N VAL A 135 18.33 -2.77 -4.63
CA VAL A 135 17.18 -3.66 -4.88
C VAL A 135 15.87 -2.88 -4.71
N GLY A 136 14.97 -3.03 -5.67
CA GLY A 136 13.57 -2.60 -5.58
C GLY A 136 12.66 -3.74 -5.13
N VAL A 137 11.68 -3.44 -4.29
CA VAL A 137 10.68 -4.39 -3.80
C VAL A 137 9.29 -3.81 -4.04
N ILE A 138 8.36 -4.58 -4.59
CA ILE A 138 6.96 -4.15 -4.75
C ILE A 138 6.04 -5.15 -4.06
N ILE A 139 5.15 -4.66 -3.20
CA ILE A 139 4.05 -5.45 -2.64
C ILE A 139 2.77 -5.00 -3.33
N THR A 140 2.05 -5.94 -3.97
CA THR A 140 0.80 -5.62 -4.67
C THR A 140 -0.22 -6.78 -4.62
N LYS A 141 -1.29 -6.69 -5.40
CA LYS A 141 -2.35 -7.70 -5.49
C LYS A 141 -2.06 -8.73 -6.59
N SER A 142 -2.14 -10.02 -6.26
CA SER A 142 -2.24 -11.07 -7.28
C SER A 142 -3.62 -11.04 -7.93
N ASN A 143 -3.69 -11.31 -9.24
CA ASN A 143 -4.95 -11.52 -9.95
C ASN A 143 -5.77 -12.69 -9.38
N ARG A 144 -5.13 -13.62 -8.64
CA ARG A 144 -5.82 -14.72 -7.94
C ARG A 144 -6.87 -14.22 -6.94
N LEU A 145 -6.75 -12.99 -6.43
CA LEU A 145 -7.74 -12.39 -5.52
C LEU A 145 -9.06 -12.01 -6.18
N ILE A 146 -9.12 -11.92 -7.52
CA ILE A 146 -10.33 -11.43 -8.23
C ILE A 146 -11.56 -12.26 -7.85
N GLN A 147 -11.44 -13.58 -7.80
CA GLN A 147 -12.56 -14.45 -7.44
C GLN A 147 -13.02 -14.23 -6.00
N THR A 148 -12.09 -14.12 -5.05
CA THR A 148 -12.39 -13.81 -3.64
C THR A 148 -13.13 -12.49 -3.52
N LEU A 149 -12.65 -11.43 -4.17
CA LEU A 149 -13.29 -10.11 -4.11
C LEU A 149 -14.67 -10.07 -4.80
N ARG A 150 -14.87 -10.88 -5.85
CA ARG A 150 -16.18 -11.04 -6.51
C ARG A 150 -17.17 -11.80 -5.62
N ALA A 151 -16.73 -12.88 -4.97
CA ALA A 151 -17.55 -13.63 -4.03
C ALA A 151 -18.02 -12.77 -2.84
N LEU A 152 -17.18 -11.81 -2.42
CA LEU A 152 -17.52 -10.82 -1.40
C LEU A 152 -18.39 -9.65 -1.90
N GLY A 153 -18.68 -9.58 -3.21
CA GLY A 153 -19.47 -8.50 -3.79
C GLY A 153 -18.78 -7.13 -3.83
N ILE A 154 -17.46 -7.07 -3.61
CA ILE A 154 -16.70 -5.81 -3.49
C ILE A 154 -15.75 -5.57 -4.67
N PHE A 155 -15.72 -6.45 -5.67
CA PHE A 155 -14.79 -6.32 -6.80
C PHE A 155 -14.92 -4.98 -7.55
N SER A 156 -16.12 -4.38 -7.61
CA SER A 156 -16.34 -3.06 -8.23
C SER A 156 -15.50 -1.94 -7.62
N LYS A 157 -15.22 -2.01 -6.30
CA LYS A 157 -14.33 -1.06 -5.59
C LYS A 157 -12.89 -1.14 -6.11
N TYR A 158 -12.46 -2.34 -6.51
CA TYR A 158 -11.09 -2.62 -6.89
C TYR A 158 -10.89 -2.48 -8.40
N GLY A 159 -11.80 -3.05 -9.19
CA GLY A 159 -11.79 -2.99 -10.65
C GLY A 159 -10.51 -3.55 -11.30
N MET A 160 -10.49 -3.64 -12.62
CA MET A 160 -9.27 -3.99 -13.37
C MET A 160 -8.43 -2.77 -13.74
N THR A 161 -8.89 -1.56 -13.45
CA THR A 161 -8.18 -0.30 -13.75
C THR A 161 -7.14 0.06 -12.68
N THR A 162 -7.15 -0.61 -11.53
CA THR A 162 -6.17 -0.36 -10.47
C THR A 162 -4.93 -1.27 -10.57
N THR A 163 -4.00 -1.18 -9.62
CA THR A 163 -2.78 -1.99 -9.56
C THR A 163 -3.07 -3.48 -9.35
N TRP A 164 -2.50 -4.32 -10.22
CA TRP A 164 -2.57 -5.79 -10.20
C TRP A 164 -1.28 -6.37 -10.75
N MET A 165 -0.93 -7.60 -10.34
CA MET A 165 0.25 -8.29 -10.85
C MET A 165 0.25 -8.36 -12.39
N SER A 166 -0.88 -8.67 -13.03
CA SER A 166 -0.99 -8.72 -14.49
C SER A 166 -0.70 -7.39 -15.21
N LYS A 167 -0.77 -6.26 -14.50
CA LYS A 167 -0.35 -4.95 -15.04
C LYS A 167 1.11 -4.64 -14.78
N LEU A 168 1.67 -5.17 -13.69
CA LEU A 168 3.06 -4.96 -13.29
C LEU A 168 4.02 -5.78 -14.15
N LEU A 169 3.76 -7.08 -14.32
CA LEU A 169 4.67 -7.99 -15.03
C LEU A 169 5.06 -7.49 -16.43
N PRO A 170 4.13 -7.06 -17.31
CA PRO A 170 4.49 -6.59 -18.64
C PRO A 170 5.40 -5.35 -18.62
N ARG A 171 5.33 -4.52 -17.58
CA ARG A 171 6.16 -3.31 -17.44
C ARG A 171 7.58 -3.66 -16.99
N ILE A 172 7.72 -4.63 -16.09
CA ILE A 172 9.04 -5.13 -15.69
C ILE A 172 9.70 -5.86 -16.86
N GLU A 173 8.95 -6.74 -17.54
CA GLU A 173 9.42 -7.47 -18.73
C GLU A 173 9.75 -6.53 -19.89
N GLY A 174 8.99 -5.44 -20.05
CA GLY A 174 9.28 -4.36 -20.98
C GLY A 174 10.48 -3.48 -20.60
N GLY A 175 11.15 -3.76 -19.48
CA GLY A 175 12.37 -3.07 -19.05
C GLY A 175 12.16 -1.82 -18.20
N GLY A 176 10.97 -1.61 -17.63
CA GLY A 176 10.64 -0.41 -16.83
C GLY A 176 11.57 -0.21 -15.62
N GLY A 177 12.05 -1.30 -15.00
CA GLY A 177 13.02 -1.24 -13.90
C GLY A 177 14.48 -0.95 -14.34
N GLY A 178 14.73 -0.83 -15.65
CA GLY A 178 16.06 -0.63 -16.21
C GLY A 178 17.07 -1.62 -15.65
N GLY A 179 18.20 -1.13 -15.13
CA GLY A 179 19.27 -1.91 -14.51
C GLY A 179 18.93 -2.58 -13.17
N CYS A 180 17.93 -2.07 -12.44
CA CYS A 180 17.69 -2.39 -11.03
C CYS A 180 17.18 -3.83 -10.84
N PRO A 181 17.78 -4.63 -9.92
CA PRO A 181 17.17 -5.85 -9.42
C PRO A 181 15.85 -5.57 -8.71
N VAL A 182 14.79 -6.31 -9.09
CA VAL A 182 13.45 -6.14 -8.53
C VAL A 182 12.89 -7.49 -8.08
N VAL A 183 12.27 -7.52 -6.91
CA VAL A 183 11.41 -8.63 -6.47
C VAL A 183 10.01 -8.11 -6.17
N VAL A 184 8.99 -8.87 -6.54
CA VAL A 184 7.59 -8.48 -6.35
C VAL A 184 6.83 -9.57 -5.59
N PHE A 185 5.94 -9.14 -4.70
CA PHE A 185 5.09 -9.98 -3.88
C PHE A 185 3.62 -9.65 -4.14
N GLY A 186 2.93 -10.55 -4.85
CA GLY A 186 1.49 -10.48 -5.09
C GLY A 186 0.72 -11.20 -3.98
N ILE A 187 -0.06 -10.46 -3.20
CA ILE A 187 -0.95 -11.01 -2.17
C ILE A 187 -1.98 -11.94 -2.85
N THR A 188 -2.01 -13.22 -2.47
CA THR A 188 -2.96 -14.23 -2.99
C THR A 188 -4.13 -14.45 -2.03
N PRO A 189 -5.17 -15.21 -2.44
CA PRO A 189 -6.23 -15.66 -1.54
C PRO A 189 -5.75 -16.45 -0.32
N ASP A 190 -4.54 -17.00 -0.34
CA ASP A 190 -4.00 -17.77 0.78
C ASP A 190 -3.64 -16.88 1.99
N ASN A 191 -3.63 -15.55 1.81
CA ASN A 191 -3.57 -14.57 2.91
C ASN A 191 -4.95 -14.17 3.45
N TYR A 192 -6.05 -14.59 2.82
CA TYR A 192 -7.38 -14.11 3.15
C TYR A 192 -7.91 -14.71 4.47
N VAL A 193 -8.52 -13.86 5.29
CA VAL A 193 -9.18 -14.26 6.54
C VAL A 193 -10.58 -13.64 6.60
N ASP A 194 -11.60 -14.50 6.80
CA ASP A 194 -12.97 -14.08 7.09
C ASP A 194 -13.10 -13.75 8.58
N ASP A 195 -12.66 -12.55 8.96
CA ASP A 195 -12.53 -12.09 10.35
C ASP A 195 -13.78 -11.38 10.90
N ILE A 196 -14.80 -11.17 10.07
CA ILE A 196 -16.01 -10.42 10.42
C ILE A 196 -17.24 -11.02 9.75
N THR A 197 -18.33 -11.18 10.52
CA THR A 197 -19.59 -11.70 9.98
C THR A 197 -20.22 -10.70 9.00
N ASP A 198 -21.07 -11.17 8.09
CA ASP A 198 -21.78 -10.26 7.17
C ASP A 198 -22.76 -9.33 7.90
N ALA A 199 -23.25 -9.71 9.08
CA ALA A 199 -24.06 -8.83 9.92
C ALA A 199 -23.21 -7.71 10.52
N ASP A 200 -22.11 -8.06 11.19
CA ASP A 200 -21.20 -7.09 11.78
C ASP A 200 -20.59 -6.14 10.74
N LEU A 201 -20.23 -6.67 9.56
CA LEU A 201 -19.70 -5.87 8.46
C LEU A 201 -20.74 -4.84 7.96
N ARG A 202 -22.03 -5.22 7.91
CA ARG A 202 -23.11 -4.27 7.58
C ARG A 202 -23.24 -3.19 8.64
N ASP A 203 -23.22 -3.56 9.92
CA ASP A 203 -23.35 -2.62 11.04
C ASP A 203 -22.19 -1.61 11.09
N VAL A 204 -20.95 -2.08 10.92
CA VAL A 204 -19.78 -1.20 10.82
C VAL A 204 -19.90 -0.27 9.60
N ASN A 205 -20.36 -0.78 8.46
CA ASN A 205 -20.57 0.02 7.27
C ASN A 205 -21.64 1.12 7.45
N GLU A 206 -22.70 0.87 8.22
CA GLU A 206 -23.69 1.90 8.56
C GLU A 206 -23.08 3.04 9.39
N VAL A 207 -22.19 2.73 10.34
CA VAL A 207 -21.46 3.77 11.09
C VAL A 207 -20.52 4.55 10.18
N VAL A 208 -19.81 3.89 9.27
CA VAL A 208 -18.94 4.56 8.29
C VAL A 208 -19.76 5.45 7.33
N LYS A 209 -20.96 5.04 6.92
CA LYS A 209 -21.89 5.90 6.17
C LYS A 209 -22.31 7.13 6.98
N ALA A 210 -22.51 6.99 8.30
CA ALA A 210 -22.80 8.14 9.16
C ALA A 210 -21.64 9.15 9.18
N ILE A 211 -20.38 8.71 9.12
CA ILE A 211 -19.23 9.61 8.97
C ILE A 211 -19.32 10.41 7.66
N LYS A 212 -19.74 9.79 6.55
CA LYS A 212 -19.91 10.49 5.26
C LYS A 212 -20.95 11.62 5.31
N ARG A 213 -21.91 11.55 6.24
CA ARG A 213 -22.93 12.60 6.46
C ARG A 213 -22.39 13.83 7.21
N LEU A 214 -21.19 13.76 7.81
CA LEU A 214 -20.54 14.93 8.40
C LEU A 214 -19.98 15.87 7.31
N PRO A 215 -19.79 17.17 7.59
CA PRO A 215 -19.05 18.09 6.71
C PRO A 215 -17.64 17.56 6.39
N LYS A 216 -17.13 17.75 5.16
CA LYS A 216 -15.83 17.20 4.69
C LYS A 216 -14.69 17.43 5.70
N ALA A 217 -14.58 18.66 6.21
CA ALA A 217 -13.57 19.08 7.18
C ALA A 217 -13.62 18.34 8.53
N LYS A 218 -14.74 17.71 8.88
CA LYS A 218 -14.95 16.98 10.14
C LYS A 218 -14.85 15.46 10.00
N ARG A 219 -14.63 14.93 8.79
CA ARG A 219 -14.60 13.47 8.53
C ARG A 219 -13.27 12.82 8.92
N ALA A 220 -12.18 13.57 8.96
CA ALA A 220 -10.83 13.02 9.07
C ALA A 220 -10.61 12.26 10.39
N ALA A 221 -10.97 12.85 11.53
CA ALA A 221 -10.75 12.23 12.83
C ALA A 221 -11.55 10.93 13.04
N PRO A 222 -12.89 10.89 12.81
CA PRO A 222 -13.65 9.63 12.89
C PRO A 222 -13.14 8.56 11.93
N ARG A 223 -12.76 8.94 10.69
CA ARG A 223 -12.17 7.98 9.73
C ARG A 223 -10.88 7.38 10.26
N ARG A 224 -10.00 8.18 10.85
CA ARG A 224 -8.72 7.71 11.41
C ARG A 224 -8.94 6.68 12.52
N VAL A 225 -9.93 6.89 13.40
CA VAL A 225 -10.31 5.93 14.45
C VAL A 225 -10.72 4.59 13.83
N VAL A 226 -11.63 4.60 12.85
CA VAL A 226 -12.07 3.37 12.18
C VAL A 226 -10.91 2.65 11.50
N THR A 227 -10.08 3.37 10.71
CA THR A 227 -8.96 2.75 9.99
C THR A 227 -7.93 2.15 10.94
N GLN A 228 -7.66 2.81 12.07
CA GLN A 228 -6.73 2.31 13.09
C GLN A 228 -7.27 1.02 13.74
N LEU A 229 -8.51 1.04 14.22
CA LEU A 229 -9.13 -0.13 14.86
C LEU A 229 -9.22 -1.33 13.91
N LEU A 230 -9.52 -1.09 12.63
CA LEU A 230 -9.50 -2.14 11.61
C LEU A 230 -8.12 -2.75 11.43
N ALA A 231 -7.09 -1.92 11.34
CA ALA A 231 -5.74 -2.41 11.17
C ALA A 231 -5.21 -3.17 12.40
N ASP A 232 -5.68 -2.80 13.59
CA ASP A 232 -5.36 -3.49 14.85
C ASP A 232 -6.18 -4.78 15.05
N GLY A 233 -7.14 -5.07 14.15
CA GLY A 233 -8.00 -6.25 14.24
C GLY A 233 -9.02 -6.18 15.37
N ALA A 234 -9.48 -4.97 15.72
CA ALA A 234 -10.45 -4.78 16.80
C ALA A 234 -11.81 -5.43 16.47
N PRO A 235 -12.54 -5.96 17.48
CA PRO A 235 -13.88 -6.51 17.27
C PRO A 235 -14.86 -5.46 16.73
N ALA A 236 -15.84 -5.90 15.92
CA ALA A 236 -16.84 -5.01 15.31
C ALA A 236 -17.58 -4.14 16.35
N ALA A 237 -17.96 -4.72 17.49
CA ALA A 237 -18.61 -3.99 18.57
C ALA A 237 -17.75 -2.83 19.11
N GLN A 238 -16.42 -2.98 19.16
CA GLN A 238 -15.52 -1.90 19.55
C GLN A 238 -15.43 -0.84 18.46
N ILE A 239 -15.27 -1.25 17.19
CA ILE A 239 -15.22 -0.33 16.05
C ILE A 239 -16.47 0.56 16.01
N ILE A 240 -17.65 -0.04 16.18
CA ILE A 240 -18.93 0.68 16.18
C ILE A 240 -18.98 1.71 17.31
N ARG A 241 -18.70 1.30 18.56
CA ARG A 241 -18.76 2.19 19.72
C ARG A 241 -17.80 3.38 19.59
N ASP A 242 -16.55 3.11 19.24
CA ASP A 242 -15.49 4.13 19.20
C ASP A 242 -15.69 5.08 18.01
N ALA A 243 -16.17 4.56 16.87
CA ALA A 243 -16.54 5.38 15.72
C ALA A 243 -17.74 6.28 16.02
N GLN A 244 -18.77 5.78 16.72
CA GLN A 244 -19.91 6.58 17.16
C GLN A 244 -19.49 7.70 18.12
N ALA A 245 -18.63 7.39 19.09
CA ALA A 245 -18.07 8.40 19.99
C ALA A 245 -17.28 9.47 19.22
N ALA A 246 -16.44 9.08 18.27
CA ALA A 246 -15.68 10.00 17.44
C ALA A 246 -16.58 10.90 16.55
N ILE A 247 -17.67 10.34 16.00
CA ILE A 247 -18.67 11.12 15.25
C ILE A 247 -19.30 12.20 16.13
N GLU A 248 -19.65 11.86 17.36
CA GLU A 248 -20.28 12.80 18.28
C GLU A 248 -19.33 13.94 18.68
N ILE A 249 -18.07 13.62 18.96
CA ILE A 249 -17.01 14.62 19.18
C ILE A 249 -16.87 15.53 17.97
N ALA A 250 -16.83 14.96 16.75
CA ALA A 250 -16.67 15.74 15.53
C ALA A 250 -17.86 16.68 15.25
N ARG A 251 -19.09 16.30 15.64
CA ARG A 251 -20.27 17.17 15.54
C ARG A 251 -20.14 18.41 16.41
N GLN A 252 -19.67 18.23 17.64
CA GLN A 252 -19.55 19.28 18.65
C GLN A 252 -18.31 20.17 18.45
N ALA A 253 -17.27 19.66 17.79
CA ALA A 253 -16.06 20.43 17.53
C ALA A 253 -16.34 21.69 16.67
N PRO A 254 -15.71 22.83 16.94
CA PRO A 254 -15.76 23.98 16.03
C PRO A 254 -15.22 23.58 14.65
N ALA A 255 -15.69 24.24 13.59
CA ALA A 255 -15.16 23.98 12.25
C ALA A 255 -13.64 24.27 12.28
N PRO A 256 -12.78 23.35 11.79
CA PRO A 256 -11.37 23.65 11.69
C PRO A 256 -11.19 24.88 10.79
N PRO A 257 -10.19 25.74 11.05
CA PRO A 257 -9.90 26.85 10.16
C PRO A 257 -9.68 26.30 8.75
N VAL A 258 -10.28 26.97 7.75
CA VAL A 258 -10.10 26.61 6.34
C VAL A 258 -8.61 26.77 6.05
N ALA A 259 -7.90 25.65 5.86
CA ALA A 259 -6.57 25.69 5.28
C ALA A 259 -6.75 26.18 3.84
N ALA A 260 -6.07 27.27 3.48
CA ALA A 260 -6.08 27.82 2.15
C ALA A 260 -5.22 26.95 1.21
N GLU A 261 -5.64 25.72 0.97
CA GLU A 261 -5.02 24.75 0.06
C GLU A 261 -6.03 23.61 -0.12
N ASP A 262 -6.99 23.79 -1.03
CA ASP A 262 -7.79 22.75 -1.72
C ASP A 262 -8.84 23.44 -2.62
N ALA A 263 -8.38 24.40 -3.42
CA ALA A 263 -9.13 24.99 -4.52
C ALA A 263 -8.55 24.48 -5.85
N ALA A 264 -8.47 23.17 -5.99
CA ALA A 264 -8.21 22.48 -7.26
C ALA A 264 -8.60 21.02 -7.03
N ASP A 265 -9.87 20.71 -7.29
CA ASP A 265 -10.41 19.40 -7.67
C ASP A 265 -11.94 19.51 -7.54
N GLU A 266 -12.50 20.43 -8.33
CA GLU A 266 -13.89 20.38 -8.76
C GLU A 266 -13.93 19.57 -10.07
N GLU A 267 -14.99 18.80 -10.24
CA GLU A 267 -15.31 17.90 -11.37
C GLU A 267 -14.70 16.49 -11.30
N ASP A 268 -15.42 15.57 -10.64
CA ASP A 268 -15.87 14.30 -11.23
C ASP A 268 -16.45 13.37 -10.15
N ASP A 269 -17.73 13.56 -9.79
CA ASP A 269 -18.56 12.46 -9.24
C ASP A 269 -20.06 12.78 -9.35
N GLU A 270 -20.57 12.98 -10.57
CA GLU A 270 -21.96 12.71 -10.92
C GLU A 270 -22.01 12.03 -12.30
N GLY A 271 -22.09 10.70 -12.31
CA GLY A 271 -22.20 9.87 -13.52
C GLY A 271 -21.94 8.39 -13.27
#